data_AF-R7R0I8-F1
#
_entry.id   AF-R7R0I8-F1
#
_cell.length_a   1.000
_cell.length_b   1.000
_cell.length_c   1.000
_cell.angle_alpha   90.00
_cell.angle_beta   90.00
_cell.angle_gamma   90.00
#
_symmetry.space_group_name_H-M   'P 1'
#
loop_
_entity.id
_entity.type
_entity.pdbx_description
1 polymer ?
#
loop_
_entity_poly.entity_id
_entity_poly.type
_entity_poly.pdbx_seq_one_letter_code
_entity_poly.pdbx_strand_id
1 'polypeptide(L)'
;MEKNGSRATLHDGTLAGSVTNLFSCFQNAVSFGIPLVSALKAVTVNPAKSLHMEHAIGQLLPGMEADILILSKDLSLIAVF
;
A
#
# COMPACT_ATOMS: atom_id res chain seq x y z
N MET A 1 -4.08 -21.93 -13.36
CA MET A 1 -3.31 -20.87 -12.68
C MET A 1 -2.64 -21.49 -11.47
N GLU A 2 -1.35 -21.22 -11.28
CA GLU A 2 -0.57 -21.71 -10.14
C GLU A 2 -0.03 -20.53 -9.34
N LYS A 3 0.04 -20.66 -8.01
CA LYS A 3 0.61 -19.66 -7.11
C LYS A 3 1.73 -20.30 -6.29
N ASN A 4 2.94 -19.76 -6.42
CA ASN A 4 4.11 -20.13 -5.63
C ASN A 4 4.67 -18.89 -4.94
N GLY A 5 4.41 -18.75 -3.65
CA GLY A 5 4.80 -17.57 -2.88
C GLY A 5 4.17 -16.28 -3.44
N SER A 6 5.02 -15.33 -3.84
CA SER A 6 4.63 -14.04 -4.44
C SER A 6 4.45 -14.08 -5.96
N ARG A 7 4.56 -15.25 -6.59
CA ARG A 7 4.47 -15.43 -8.04
C ARG A 7 3.20 -16.20 -8.41
N ALA A 8 2.36 -15.58 -9.23
CA ALA A 8 1.21 -16.21 -9.85
C ALA A 8 1.44 -16.37 -11.36
N THR A 9 1.13 -17.55 -11.91
CA THR A 9 1.30 -17.83 -13.33
C THR A 9 0.11 -18.55 -13.95
N LEU A 10 -0.11 -18.31 -15.24
CA LEU A 10 -0.95 -19.14 -16.10
C LEU A 10 -0.26 -20.48 -16.40
N HIS A 11 -0.95 -21.39 -17.07
CA HIS A 11 -0.45 -22.74 -17.36
C HIS A 11 0.79 -22.76 -18.27
N ASP A 12 1.00 -21.70 -19.05
CA ASP A 12 2.15 -21.49 -19.92
C ASP A 12 3.34 -20.78 -19.22
N GLY A 13 3.20 -20.45 -17.93
CA GLY A 13 4.20 -19.74 -17.15
C GLY A 13 4.12 -18.21 -17.21
N THR A 14 3.20 -17.63 -17.99
CA THR A 14 2.97 -16.18 -18.06
C THR A 14 2.52 -15.63 -16.71
N LEU A 15 3.04 -14.46 -16.29
CA LEU A 15 2.64 -13.84 -15.01
C LEU A 15 1.16 -13.46 -15.03
N ALA A 16 0.42 -13.93 -14.02
CA ALA A 16 -1.01 -13.71 -13.86
C ALA A 16 -1.28 -12.63 -12.81
N GLY A 17 -0.63 -11.47 -12.97
CA GLY A 17 -0.72 -10.35 -12.03
C GLY A 17 0.11 -10.52 -10.75
N SER A 18 -0.01 -9.54 -9.86
CA SER A 18 0.65 -9.55 -8.56
C SER A 18 -0.22 -10.21 -7.50
N VAL A 19 0.41 -10.96 -6.59
CA VAL A 19 -0.26 -11.58 -5.42
C VAL A 19 0.23 -11.00 -4.09
N THR A 20 0.79 -9.78 -4.14
CA THR A 20 1.10 -8.98 -2.94
C THR A 20 -0.10 -8.13 -2.53
N ASN A 21 -0.08 -7.58 -1.32
CA ASN A 21 -1.03 -6.54 -0.90
C ASN A 21 -0.38 -5.15 -0.89
N LEU A 22 -1.19 -4.10 -0.76
CA LEU A 22 -0.73 -2.71 -0.79
C LEU A 22 0.26 -2.39 0.34
N PHE A 23 0.05 -2.94 1.54
CA PHE A 23 0.94 -2.72 2.68
C PHE A 23 2.32 -3.33 2.46
N SER A 24 2.38 -4.55 1.93
CA SER A 24 3.64 -5.19 1.54
C SER A 24 4.32 -4.43 0.40
N CYS A 25 3.58 -3.87 -0.56
CA CYS A 25 4.16 -2.96 -1.56
C CYS A 25 4.81 -1.73 -0.93
N PHE A 26 4.15 -1.11 0.06
CA PHE A 26 4.69 0.03 0.80
C PHE A 26 5.98 -0.34 1.55
N GLN A 27 5.99 -1.45 2.29
CA GLN A 27 7.18 -1.92 2.99
C GLN A 27 8.33 -2.22 2.01
N ASN A 28 8.03 -2.87 0.88
CA ASN A 28 9.02 -3.16 -0.16
C ASN A 28 9.60 -1.88 -0.76
N ALA A 29 8.76 -0.89 -1.08
CA ALA A 29 9.20 0.40 -1.61
C ALA A 29 10.20 1.09 -0.67
N VAL A 30 9.92 1.10 0.63
CA VAL A 30 10.85 1.61 1.64
C VAL A 30 12.14 0.79 1.67
N SER A 31 12.05 -0.55 1.63
CA SER A 31 13.23 -1.43 1.63
C SER A 31 14.14 -1.24 0.41
N PHE A 32 13.58 -0.79 -0.72
CA PHE A 32 14.33 -0.48 -1.94
C PHE A 32 15.00 0.90 -1.89
N GLY A 33 14.85 1.64 -0.81
CA GLY A 33 15.48 2.95 -0.60
C GLY A 33 14.62 4.16 -0.97
N ILE A 34 13.33 3.97 -1.26
CA ILE A 34 12.42 5.11 -1.46
C ILE A 34 12.20 5.79 -0.09
N PRO A 35 12.32 7.13 0.01
CA PRO A 35 12.09 7.83 1.26
C PRO A 35 10.71 7.52 1.85
N LEU A 36 10.66 7.24 3.16
CA LEU A 36 9.44 6.82 3.87
C LEU A 36 8.22 7.70 3.55
N VAL A 37 8.39 9.02 3.60
CA VAL A 37 7.31 9.98 3.34
C VAL A 37 6.82 9.90 1.89
N SER A 38 7.71 9.67 0.93
CA SER A 38 7.35 9.52 -0.48
C SER A 38 6.59 8.21 -0.72
N ALA A 39 7.05 7.10 -0.12
CA ALA A 39 6.35 5.82 -0.17
C ALA A 39 4.96 5.89 0.49
N LEU A 40 4.85 6.61 1.62
CA LEU A 40 3.59 6.80 2.33
C LEU A 40 2.60 7.59 1.46
N LYS A 41 3.03 8.72 0.88
CA LYS A 41 2.20 9.52 -0.03
C LYS A 41 1.69 8.69 -1.22
N ALA A 42 2.51 7.79 -1.75
CA ALA A 42 2.15 6.91 -2.86
C ALA A 42 1.02 5.93 -2.55
N VAL A 43 0.82 5.58 -1.27
CA VAL A 43 -0.24 4.67 -0.83
C VAL A 43 -1.39 5.36 -0.07
N THR A 44 -1.33 6.69 0.09
CA THR A 44 -2.37 7.49 0.77
C THR A 44 -2.87 8.66 -0.09
N VAL A 45 -2.27 9.85 0.05
CA VAL A 45 -2.79 11.09 -0.54
C VAL A 45 -2.69 11.13 -2.07
N ASN A 46 -1.69 10.49 -2.68
CA ASN A 46 -1.52 10.51 -4.13
C ASN A 46 -2.66 9.78 -4.86
N PRO A 47 -3.00 8.52 -4.52
CA PRO A 47 -4.16 7.86 -5.14
C PRO A 47 -5.48 8.56 -4.79
N ALA A 48 -5.64 9.11 -3.59
CA ALA A 48 -6.82 9.91 -3.24
C ALA A 48 -6.97 11.12 -4.18
N LYS A 49 -5.90 11.87 -4.44
CA LYS A 49 -5.88 13.00 -5.40
C LYS A 49 -6.17 12.55 -6.83
N SER A 50 -5.60 11.43 -7.27
CA SER A 50 -5.87 10.88 -8.61
C SER A 50 -7.34 10.50 -8.81
N LEU A 51 -8.07 10.24 -7.73
CA LEU A 51 -9.50 9.95 -7.73
C LEU A 51 -10.37 11.16 -7.33
N HIS A 52 -9.77 12.33 -7.11
CA HIS A 52 -10.44 13.54 -6.61
C HIS A 52 -11.14 13.36 -5.24
N MET A 53 -10.59 12.51 -4.38
CA MET A 53 -11.11 12.15 -3.05
C MET A 53 -10.27 12.70 -1.89
N GLU A 54 -9.30 13.57 -2.15
CA GLU A 54 -8.38 14.11 -1.14
C GLU A 54 -9.06 14.97 -0.06
N HIS A 55 -10.32 15.36 -0.30
CA HIS A 55 -11.17 16.07 0.64
C HIS A 55 -11.79 15.13 1.71
N ALA A 56 -11.77 13.82 1.48
CA ALA A 56 -12.38 12.81 2.36
C ALA A 56 -11.36 11.80 2.91
N ILE A 57 -10.42 11.32 2.08
CA ILE A 57 -9.49 10.23 2.44
C ILE A 57 -8.02 10.53 2.09
N GLY A 58 -7.12 9.72 2.65
CA GLY A 58 -5.69 9.71 2.32
C GLY A 58 -4.84 10.76 3.07
N GLN A 59 -5.44 11.53 3.99
CA GLN A 59 -4.75 12.45 4.88
C GLN A 59 -5.38 12.40 6.29
N LEU A 60 -4.62 12.82 7.31
CA LEU A 60 -5.10 12.93 8.68
C LEU A 60 -5.33 14.40 9.02
N LEU A 61 -6.52 14.89 8.70
CA LEU A 61 -6.98 16.26 9.00
C LEU A 61 -8.38 16.21 9.64
N PRO A 62 -8.76 17.19 10.47
CA PRO A 62 -10.12 17.27 11.01
C PRO A 62 -11.18 17.27 9.90
N GLY A 63 -12.22 16.44 10.06
CA GLY A 63 -13.33 16.32 9.11
C GLY A 63 -13.14 15.29 8.01
N MET A 64 -11.99 14.59 7.96
CA MET A 64 -11.75 13.45 7.07
C MET A 64 -12.20 12.13 7.68
N GLU A 65 -12.33 11.10 6.85
CA GLU A 65 -12.58 9.73 7.31
C GLU A 65 -11.43 9.23 8.19
N ALA A 66 -11.78 8.45 9.22
CA ALA A 66 -10.83 7.96 10.22
C ALA A 66 -10.14 6.65 9.80
N ASP A 67 -9.79 6.50 8.53
CA ASP A 67 -9.10 5.33 7.97
C ASP A 67 -7.61 5.37 8.38
N ILE A 68 -7.24 4.56 9.39
CA ILE A 68 -5.93 4.68 10.05
C ILE A 68 -5.26 3.32 10.22
N LEU A 69 -3.98 3.24 9.84
CA LEU A 69 -3.09 2.17 10.26
C LEU A 69 -2.12 2.67 11.32
N ILE A 70 -2.00 1.92 12.42
CA ILE A 70 -0.98 2.15 13.45
C ILE A 70 0.15 1.17 13.19
N LEU A 71 1.36 1.70 13.00
CA LEU A 71 2.57 0.93 12.70
C LEU A 71 3.62 1.15 13.78
N SER A 72 4.43 0.13 14.03
CA SER A 72 5.66 0.25 14.82
C SER A 72 6.76 0.96 14.02
N LYS A 73 7.89 1.29 14.68
CA LYS A 73 9.03 1.98 14.04
C LYS A 73 9.66 1.17 12.90
N ASP A 74 9.60 -0.15 12.98
CA ASP A 74 10.05 -1.10 11.95
C ASP A 74 8.97 -1.34 10.87
N LEU A 75 7.88 -0.56 10.86
CA LEU A 75 6.77 -0.67 9.93
C LEU A 75 5.99 -1.99 10.04
N SER A 76 6.00 -2.64 11.21
CA SER A 76 5.10 -3.76 11.50
C SER A 76 3.70 -3.23 11.86
N LEU A 77 2.65 -3.92 11.40
CA LEU A 77 1.26 -3.51 11.64
C LEU A 77 0.85 -3.78 13.11
N ILE A 78 0.36 -2.75 13.79
CA ILE A 78 -0.16 -2.83 15.16
C ILE A 78 -1.69 -2.88 15.16
N ALA A 79 -2.34 -1.98 14.41
CA ALA A 79 -3.80 -1.88 14.38
C ALA A 79 -4.31 -1.25 13.07
N VAL A 80 -5.56 -1.55 12.74
CA VAL A 80 -6.32 -0.99 11.61
C VAL A 80 -7.63 -0.45 12.17
N PHE A 81 -7.98 0.76 11.77
CA PHE A 81 -9.23 1.44 12.11
C PHE A 81 -9.90 1.92 10.82
#